data_AF-A0A6I3DHQ2-F1
#
_entry.id   AF-A0A6I3DHQ2-F1
#
_cell.length_a   1.000
_cell.length_b   1.000
_cell.length_c   1.000
_cell.angle_alpha   90.00
_cell.angle_beta   90.00
_cell.angle_gamma   90.00
#
_symmetry.space_group_name_H-M   'P 1'
#
loop_
_entity.id
_entity.type
_entity.pdbx_description
1 polymer ?
#
loop_
_entity_poly.entity_id
_entity_poly.type
_entity_poly.pdbx_seq_one_letter_code
_entity_poly.pdbx_strand_id
1 'polypeptide(L)'
;MRVVDTELNPLQQAVIDSLGVPVDWEPLPAEVIHAIEAQLTQALAPLEGKFTAEEPLRINKHHIATVHGCEKYHVLNRESQFAWNINTVRGTIAHKGIELLMNWRGPIVPAEIVDAAIISVSENPRQSASGFINTLSEHEYAELRGTVLAAVTSFIECFPPIKPQWRPMVEYSASYSLFNNSVVFSSRMDLVLGGPGKKVLIDLKTGRLTATHRDDLRFYALVETLRSRQAPRQLGSYSLDSARLDEEDVTEGLLQAAVRRTAAGTLLIAELALKERTPELRAGAQCRWCPINEECETGIKYLRQINGEDEDD
;
A
#
# COMPACT_ATOMS: atom_id res chain seq x y z
N MET A 1 -20.94 22.98 6.12
CA MET A 1 -19.84 23.75 6.74
C MET A 1 -19.25 24.64 5.66
N ARG A 2 -19.34 25.97 5.80
CA ARG A 2 -18.70 26.89 4.83
C ARG A 2 -17.21 26.58 4.85
N VAL A 3 -16.64 26.24 3.69
CA VAL A 3 -15.19 26.16 3.52
C VAL A 3 -14.70 27.59 3.77
N VAL A 4 -14.12 27.83 4.93
CA VAL A 4 -13.27 29.01 5.09
C VAL A 4 -12.09 28.71 4.17
N ASP A 5 -11.86 29.54 3.15
CA ASP A 5 -10.59 29.53 2.42
C ASP A 5 -9.52 29.97 3.41
N THR A 6 -9.08 29.02 4.22
CA THR A 6 -7.94 29.19 5.10
C THR A 6 -6.71 29.28 4.21
N GLU A 7 -5.88 30.29 4.43
CA GLU A 7 -4.58 30.40 3.78
C GLU A 7 -3.79 29.11 4.03
N LEU A 8 -3.39 28.44 2.95
CA LEU A 8 -2.61 27.21 3.03
C LEU A 8 -1.20 27.56 3.50
N ASN A 9 -0.67 26.77 4.43
CA ASN A 9 0.75 26.91 4.78
C ASN A 9 1.65 26.37 3.65
N PRO A 10 2.96 26.64 3.66
CA PRO A 10 3.86 26.24 2.58
C PRO A 10 3.90 24.73 2.30
N LEU A 11 3.74 23.87 3.33
CA LEU A 11 3.73 22.42 3.15
C LEU A 11 2.44 21.96 2.46
N GLN A 12 1.30 22.51 2.89
CA GLN A 12 0.00 22.23 2.29
C GLN A 12 -0.05 22.72 0.84
N GLN A 13 0.49 23.92 0.56
CA GLN A 13 0.55 24.48 -0.79
C GLN A 13 1.41 23.60 -1.71
N ALA A 14 2.57 23.12 -1.26
CA ALA A 14 3.41 22.23 -2.05
C ALA A 14 2.68 20.93 -2.46
N VAL A 15 1.87 20.34 -1.57
CA VAL A 15 1.04 19.17 -1.91
C VAL A 15 -0.03 19.52 -2.95
N ILE A 16 -0.67 20.70 -2.84
CA ILE A 16 -1.63 21.16 -3.85
C ILE A 16 -0.98 21.35 -5.21
N ASP A 17 0.21 21.95 -5.24
CA ASP A 17 0.94 22.22 -6.47
C ASP A 17 1.34 20.91 -7.17
N SER A 18 1.79 19.89 -6.42
CA SER A 18 2.11 18.57 -6.96
C SER A 18 0.88 17.77 -7.42
N LEU A 19 -0.24 17.82 -6.67
CA LEU A 19 -1.43 17.01 -6.94
C LEU A 19 -2.48 17.69 -7.84
N GLY A 20 -2.27 18.96 -8.17
CA GLY A 20 -3.13 19.71 -9.08
C GLY A 20 -3.23 19.04 -10.45
N VAL A 21 -4.38 19.16 -11.11
CA VAL A 21 -4.52 18.70 -12.51
C VAL A 21 -3.92 19.77 -13.41
N PRO A 22 -2.89 19.47 -14.23
CA PRO A 22 -2.36 20.43 -15.19
C PRO A 22 -3.44 20.88 -16.19
N VAL A 23 -3.33 22.10 -16.69
CA VAL A 23 -4.33 22.72 -17.59
C VAL A 23 -4.54 21.88 -18.86
N ASP A 24 -3.44 21.40 -19.45
CA ASP A 24 -3.44 20.65 -20.71
C ASP A 24 -3.38 19.13 -20.47
N TRP A 25 -3.81 18.66 -19.28
CA TRP A 25 -3.78 17.24 -18.97
C TRP A 25 -4.94 16.49 -19.63
N GLU A 26 -4.61 15.42 -20.34
CA GLU A 26 -5.57 14.51 -20.97
C GLU A 26 -5.42 13.08 -20.43
N PRO A 27 -6.53 12.33 -20.31
CA PRO A 27 -6.50 10.94 -19.89
C PRO A 27 -5.81 10.05 -20.91
N LEU A 28 -5.20 8.96 -20.44
CA LEU A 28 -4.68 7.93 -21.33
C LEU A 28 -5.80 7.39 -22.23
N PRO A 29 -5.53 7.22 -23.54
CA PRO A 29 -6.51 6.69 -24.48
C PRO A 29 -6.96 5.26 -24.14
N ALA A 30 -8.18 4.89 -24.55
CA ALA A 30 -8.76 3.59 -24.26
C ALA A 30 -7.97 2.43 -24.89
N GLU A 31 -7.34 2.66 -26.04
CA GLU A 31 -6.47 1.69 -26.71
C GLU A 31 -5.26 1.28 -25.86
N VAL A 32 -4.69 2.21 -25.08
CA VAL A 32 -3.61 1.91 -24.14
C VAL A 32 -4.12 0.96 -23.05
N ILE A 33 -5.32 1.23 -22.52
CA ILE A 33 -5.93 0.42 -21.46
C ILE A 33 -6.24 -0.99 -21.97
N HIS A 34 -6.80 -1.11 -23.17
CA HIS A 34 -7.03 -2.40 -23.82
C HIS A 34 -5.72 -3.16 -24.07
N ALA A 35 -4.65 -2.48 -24.48
CA ALA A 35 -3.35 -3.10 -24.69
C ALA A 35 -2.75 -3.63 -23.37
N ILE A 36 -2.87 -2.88 -22.27
CA ILE A 36 -2.42 -3.30 -20.93
C ILE A 36 -3.19 -4.54 -20.44
N GLU A 37 -4.51 -4.56 -20.61
CA GLU A 37 -5.34 -5.71 -20.27
C GLU A 37 -4.95 -6.94 -21.09
N ALA A 38 -4.86 -6.79 -22.43
CA ALA A 38 -4.45 -7.87 -23.32
C ALA A 38 -3.06 -8.42 -22.97
N GLN A 39 -2.11 -7.54 -22.63
CA GLN A 39 -0.77 -7.94 -22.20
C GLN A 39 -0.81 -8.77 -20.91
N LEU A 40 -1.59 -8.35 -19.91
CA LEU A 40 -1.72 -9.11 -18.66
C LEU A 40 -2.36 -10.48 -18.91
N THR A 41 -3.46 -10.51 -19.66
CA THR A 41 -4.17 -11.75 -19.99
C THR A 41 -3.29 -12.72 -20.76
N GLN A 42 -2.56 -12.23 -21.78
CA GLN A 42 -1.65 -13.06 -22.57
C GLN A 42 -0.50 -13.60 -21.72
N ALA A 43 0.12 -12.77 -20.90
CA ALA A 43 1.24 -13.18 -20.06
C ALA A 43 0.82 -14.23 -19.01
N LEU A 44 -0.43 -14.19 -18.57
CA LEU A 44 -0.97 -15.11 -17.55
C LEU A 44 -1.78 -16.27 -18.14
N ALA A 45 -1.88 -16.39 -19.46
CA ALA A 45 -2.55 -17.51 -20.14
C ALA A 45 -2.08 -18.91 -19.65
N PRO A 46 -0.80 -19.13 -19.29
CA PRO A 46 -0.36 -20.42 -18.72
C PRO A 46 -1.04 -20.83 -17.40
N LEU A 47 -1.74 -19.90 -16.72
CA LEU A 47 -2.48 -20.18 -15.49
C LEU A 47 -3.93 -20.60 -15.72
N GLU A 48 -4.42 -20.54 -16.96
CA GLU A 48 -5.78 -20.97 -17.28
C GLU A 48 -5.99 -22.45 -16.94
N GLY A 49 -6.99 -22.74 -16.12
CA GLY A 49 -7.28 -24.08 -15.63
C GLY A 49 -6.38 -24.58 -14.48
N LYS A 50 -5.38 -23.82 -14.04
CA LYS A 50 -4.52 -24.19 -12.89
C LYS A 50 -5.14 -23.86 -11.52
N PHE A 51 -6.09 -22.92 -11.48
CA PHE A 51 -6.83 -22.50 -10.28
C PHE A 51 -8.33 -22.46 -10.59
N THR A 52 -9.17 -22.38 -9.56
CA THR A 52 -10.63 -22.31 -9.71
C THR A 52 -11.20 -21.05 -9.05
N ALA A 53 -12.49 -20.75 -9.28
CA ALA A 53 -13.15 -19.63 -8.62
C ALA A 53 -13.32 -19.88 -7.11
N GLU A 54 -13.44 -21.14 -6.70
CA GLU A 54 -13.56 -21.58 -5.31
C GLU A 54 -12.21 -21.53 -4.60
N GLU A 55 -11.12 -21.84 -5.30
CA GLU A 55 -9.74 -21.81 -4.81
C GLU A 55 -8.85 -20.92 -5.70
N PRO A 56 -9.08 -19.59 -5.70
CA PRO A 56 -8.40 -18.70 -6.61
C PRO A 56 -6.99 -18.35 -6.16
N LEU A 57 -6.10 -18.12 -7.12
CA LEU A 57 -4.81 -17.49 -6.87
C LEU A 57 -5.01 -16.00 -6.55
N ARG A 58 -4.91 -15.65 -5.27
CA ARG A 58 -5.08 -14.27 -4.80
C ARG A 58 -3.75 -13.52 -4.76
N ILE A 59 -3.70 -12.37 -5.43
CA ILE A 59 -2.53 -11.53 -5.59
C ILE A 59 -2.81 -10.13 -5.04
N ASN A 60 -1.90 -9.62 -4.21
CA ASN A 60 -1.90 -8.26 -3.71
C ASN A 60 -0.48 -7.68 -3.80
N LYS A 61 -0.32 -6.41 -3.44
CA LYS A 61 0.98 -5.73 -3.49
C LYS A 61 2.08 -6.45 -2.68
N HIS A 62 1.73 -6.97 -1.51
CA HIS A 62 2.65 -7.66 -0.62
C HIS A 62 3.16 -8.97 -1.24
N HIS A 63 2.28 -9.73 -1.88
CA HIS A 63 2.68 -10.95 -2.61
C HIS A 63 3.69 -10.62 -3.72
N ILE A 64 3.44 -9.58 -4.53
CA ILE A 64 4.34 -9.18 -5.60
C ILE A 64 5.68 -8.64 -5.05
N ALA A 65 5.65 -7.82 -4.00
CA ALA A 65 6.85 -7.29 -3.38
C ALA A 65 7.75 -8.40 -2.81
N THR A 66 7.15 -9.35 -2.09
CA THR A 66 7.89 -10.44 -1.44
C THR A 66 8.45 -11.45 -2.42
N VAL A 67 7.68 -11.87 -3.45
CA VAL A 67 8.16 -12.88 -4.41
C VAL A 67 9.33 -12.37 -5.25
N HIS A 68 9.33 -11.10 -5.62
CA HIS A 68 10.46 -10.48 -6.34
C HIS A 68 11.67 -10.27 -5.43
N GLY A 69 11.44 -9.93 -4.16
CA GLY A 69 12.50 -9.75 -3.17
C GLY A 69 13.23 -11.04 -2.82
N CYS A 70 12.51 -12.08 -2.41
CA CYS A 70 13.04 -13.41 -2.10
C CYS A 70 11.89 -14.43 -2.06
N GLU A 71 11.94 -15.44 -2.92
CA GLU A 71 10.88 -16.45 -3.03
C GLU A 71 10.75 -17.30 -1.77
N LYS A 72 11.88 -17.65 -1.13
CA LYS A 72 11.85 -18.37 0.16
C LYS A 72 11.15 -17.55 1.24
N TYR A 73 11.44 -16.25 1.32
CA TYR A 73 10.76 -15.35 2.25
C TYR A 73 9.27 -15.24 1.94
N HIS A 74 8.89 -15.16 0.66
CA HIS A 74 7.49 -15.17 0.23
C HIS A 74 6.73 -16.41 0.72
N VAL A 75 7.31 -17.61 0.52
CA VAL A 75 6.71 -18.87 0.98
C VAL A 75 6.55 -18.89 2.50
N LEU A 76 7.62 -18.57 3.24
CA LEU A 76 7.58 -18.53 4.70
C LEU A 76 6.54 -17.55 5.22
N ASN A 77 6.43 -16.37 4.59
CA ASN A 77 5.47 -15.34 5.01
C ASN A 77 4.02 -15.76 4.76
N ARG A 78 3.75 -16.56 3.73
CA ARG A 78 2.42 -17.14 3.48
C ARG A 78 2.05 -18.24 4.48
N GLU A 79 3.03 -19.00 4.95
CA GLU A 79 2.81 -20.08 5.93
C GLU A 79 2.78 -19.55 7.38
N SER A 80 3.43 -18.42 7.64
CA SER A 80 3.50 -17.81 8.97
C SER A 80 2.16 -17.23 9.39
N GLN A 81 1.79 -17.44 10.65
CA GLN A 81 0.71 -16.68 11.27
C GLN A 81 1.17 -15.23 11.48
N PHE A 82 0.47 -14.28 10.88
CA PHE A 82 0.74 -12.87 11.12
C PHE A 82 0.59 -12.55 12.60
N ALA A 83 1.60 -11.92 13.19
CA ALA A 83 1.59 -11.45 14.56
C ALA A 83 1.63 -9.92 14.62
N TRP A 84 0.72 -9.34 15.39
CA TRP A 84 0.72 -7.91 15.66
C TRP A 84 1.90 -7.51 16.55
N ASN A 85 2.38 -6.31 16.32
CA ASN A 85 3.35 -5.63 17.17
C ASN A 85 3.02 -4.14 17.23
N ILE A 86 3.70 -3.40 18.10
CA ILE A 86 3.42 -1.98 18.30
C ILE A 86 3.56 -1.16 17.01
N ASN A 87 4.50 -1.50 16.13
CA ASN A 87 4.74 -0.76 14.88
C ASN A 87 3.62 -0.96 13.85
N THR A 88 3.15 -2.19 13.69
CA THR A 88 2.06 -2.53 12.77
C THR A 88 0.72 -1.97 13.25
N VAL A 89 0.46 -2.00 14.56
CA VAL A 89 -0.76 -1.42 15.12
C VAL A 89 -0.76 0.11 15.03
N ARG A 90 0.40 0.77 15.26
CA ARG A 90 0.57 2.22 15.06
C ARG A 90 0.11 2.68 13.67
N GLY A 91 0.58 2.01 12.62
CA GLY A 91 0.17 2.31 11.24
C GLY A 91 -1.33 2.16 11.04
N THR A 92 -1.90 1.05 11.53
CA THR A 92 -3.34 0.75 11.42
C THR A 92 -4.21 1.81 12.10
N ILE A 93 -3.87 2.22 13.32
CA ILE A 93 -4.64 3.25 14.04
C ILE A 93 -4.44 4.63 13.41
N ALA A 94 -3.24 4.97 12.92
CA ALA A 94 -3.01 6.23 12.23
C ALA A 94 -3.85 6.35 10.95
N HIS A 95 -3.87 5.30 10.11
CA HIS A 95 -4.76 5.24 8.94
C HIS A 95 -6.22 5.35 9.35
N LYS A 96 -6.66 4.64 10.39
CA LYS A 96 -8.03 4.74 10.90
C LYS A 96 -8.38 6.15 11.39
N GLY A 97 -7.47 6.84 12.07
CA GLY A 97 -7.66 8.21 12.50
C GLY A 97 -7.87 9.17 11.32
N ILE A 98 -7.07 9.01 10.26
CA ILE A 98 -7.21 9.80 9.02
C ILE A 98 -8.50 9.43 8.27
N GLU A 99 -8.88 8.15 8.24
CA GLU A 99 -10.16 7.68 7.70
C GLU A 99 -11.35 8.37 8.41
N LEU A 100 -11.35 8.37 9.75
CA LEU A 100 -12.39 9.02 10.55
C LEU A 100 -12.40 10.53 10.34
N LEU A 101 -11.22 11.17 10.25
CA LEU A 101 -11.09 12.60 10.00
C LEU A 101 -11.85 13.05 8.74
N MET A 102 -11.85 12.23 7.68
CA MET A 102 -12.51 12.59 6.41
C MET A 102 -14.03 12.76 6.52
N ASN A 103 -14.65 12.09 7.49
CA ASN A 103 -16.10 12.13 7.68
C ASN A 103 -16.49 12.66 9.08
N TRP A 104 -15.53 13.25 9.80
CA TRP A 104 -15.74 13.78 11.14
C TRP A 104 -16.70 14.97 11.11
N ARG A 105 -17.73 14.93 11.97
CA ARG A 105 -18.79 15.96 12.00
C ARG A 105 -18.60 17.00 13.10
N GLY A 106 -17.76 16.71 14.09
CA GLY A 106 -17.48 17.59 15.23
C GLY A 106 -16.28 18.51 15.00
N PRO A 107 -15.89 19.28 16.02
CA PRO A 107 -14.59 19.96 16.05
C PRO A 107 -13.46 18.96 15.78
N ILE A 108 -12.46 19.40 15.01
CA ILE A 108 -11.26 18.58 14.76
C ILE A 108 -10.32 18.76 15.95
N VAL A 109 -10.39 17.81 16.89
CA VAL A 109 -9.44 17.68 18.01
C VAL A 109 -8.65 16.40 17.78
N PRO A 110 -7.35 16.45 17.42
CA PRO A 110 -6.58 15.27 17.02
C PRO A 110 -6.63 14.12 18.06
N ALA A 111 -6.57 14.47 19.34
CA ALA A 111 -6.66 13.50 20.44
C ALA A 111 -7.99 12.73 20.46
N GLU A 112 -9.12 13.41 20.25
CA GLU A 112 -10.44 12.77 20.24
C GLU A 112 -10.61 11.84 19.03
N ILE A 113 -10.05 12.22 17.88
CA ILE A 113 -10.07 11.38 16.66
C ILE A 113 -9.22 10.13 16.86
N VAL A 114 -8.05 10.26 17.49
CA VAL A 114 -7.15 9.13 17.80
C VAL A 114 -7.82 8.18 18.79
N ASP A 115 -8.44 8.71 19.84
CA ASP A 115 -9.18 7.89 20.81
C ASP A 115 -10.33 7.14 20.13
N ALA A 116 -11.10 7.82 19.27
CA ALA A 116 -12.16 7.19 18.49
C ALA A 116 -11.63 6.12 17.52
N ALA A 117 -10.45 6.32 16.92
CA ALA A 117 -9.81 5.35 16.04
C ALA A 117 -9.37 4.10 16.79
N ILE A 118 -8.76 4.25 17.98
CA ILE A 118 -8.37 3.14 18.84
C ILE A 118 -9.60 2.33 19.24
N ILE A 119 -10.64 3.00 19.77
CA ILE A 119 -11.91 2.36 20.17
C ILE A 119 -12.54 1.62 18.98
N SER A 120 -12.61 2.26 17.81
CA SER A 120 -13.20 1.66 16.61
C SER A 120 -12.51 0.36 16.18
N VAL A 121 -11.20 0.21 16.42
CA VAL A 121 -10.45 -1.00 16.07
C VAL A 121 -10.47 -2.02 17.20
N SER A 122 -10.31 -1.57 18.45
CA SER A 122 -10.28 -2.45 19.62
C SER A 122 -11.62 -3.13 19.88
N GLU A 123 -12.74 -2.44 19.64
CA GLU A 123 -14.10 -2.94 19.87
C GLU A 123 -14.70 -3.68 18.67
N ASN A 124 -13.95 -3.86 17.58
CA ASN A 124 -14.42 -4.59 16.41
C ASN A 124 -13.71 -5.95 16.31
N PRO A 125 -14.34 -7.06 16.75
CA PRO A 125 -13.71 -8.38 16.71
C PRO A 125 -13.34 -8.87 15.30
N ARG A 126 -13.87 -8.24 14.24
CA ARG A 126 -13.49 -8.56 12.85
C ARG A 126 -12.17 -7.90 12.44
N GLN A 127 -11.71 -6.89 13.17
CA GLN A 127 -10.38 -6.31 12.97
C GLN A 127 -9.36 -7.22 13.64
N SER A 128 -8.41 -7.74 12.87
CA SER A 128 -7.39 -8.64 13.41
C SER A 128 -6.54 -7.97 14.50
N ALA A 129 -6.41 -6.64 14.50
CA ALA A 129 -5.71 -5.87 15.54
C ALA A 129 -6.42 -5.81 16.89
N SER A 130 -7.74 -6.07 16.94
CA SER A 130 -8.57 -5.90 18.14
C SER A 130 -8.00 -6.64 19.35
N GLY A 131 -7.67 -7.94 19.17
CA GLY A 131 -7.13 -8.77 20.24
C GLY A 131 -5.79 -8.24 20.78
N PHE A 132 -4.90 -7.78 19.91
CA PHE A 132 -3.61 -7.22 20.32
C PHE A 132 -3.76 -5.92 21.11
N ILE A 133 -4.60 -4.99 20.64
CA ILE A 133 -4.83 -3.70 21.33
C ILE A 133 -5.37 -3.94 22.74
N ASN A 134 -6.29 -4.90 22.90
CA ASN A 134 -6.88 -5.23 24.19
C ASN A 134 -5.92 -5.93 25.16
N THR A 135 -4.74 -6.35 24.69
CA THR A 135 -3.68 -6.95 25.53
C THR A 135 -2.61 -5.95 25.95
N LEU A 136 -2.62 -4.73 25.41
CA LEU A 136 -1.65 -3.70 25.75
C LEU A 136 -1.81 -3.29 27.21
N SER A 137 -0.68 -3.18 27.90
CA SER A 137 -0.62 -2.55 29.22
C SER A 137 -0.86 -1.03 29.12
N GLU A 138 -1.11 -0.37 30.26
CA GLU A 138 -1.39 1.07 30.28
C GLU A 138 -0.26 1.92 29.66
N HIS A 139 1.01 1.53 29.87
CA HIS A 139 2.15 2.25 29.32
C HIS A 139 2.27 2.05 27.80
N GLU A 140 2.13 0.83 27.30
CA GLU A 140 2.15 0.55 25.86
C GLU A 140 0.99 1.23 25.13
N TYR A 141 -0.19 1.26 25.77
CA TYR A 141 -1.35 2.00 25.25
C TYR A 141 -1.05 3.50 25.17
N ALA A 142 -0.46 4.10 26.21
CA ALA A 142 -0.07 5.50 26.21
C ALA A 142 0.96 5.82 25.12
N GLU A 143 1.96 4.95 24.92
CA GLU A 143 2.96 5.08 23.85
C GLU A 143 2.34 4.97 22.45
N LEU A 144 1.46 3.99 22.23
CA LEU A 144 0.71 3.85 20.99
C LEU A 144 -0.08 5.12 20.70
N ARG A 145 -0.87 5.57 21.68
CA ARG A 145 -1.72 6.75 21.56
C ARG A 145 -0.88 8.00 21.25
N GLY A 146 0.21 8.23 21.97
CA GLY A 146 1.10 9.39 21.75
C GLY A 146 1.71 9.38 20.35
N THR A 147 2.18 8.22 19.88
CA THR A 147 2.78 8.09 18.54
C THR A 147 1.75 8.35 17.43
N VAL A 148 0.55 7.80 17.57
CA VAL A 148 -0.52 7.98 16.59
C VAL A 148 -1.05 9.42 16.60
N LEU A 149 -1.17 10.03 17.78
CA LEU A 149 -1.54 11.43 17.94
C LEU A 149 -0.58 12.35 17.19
N ALA A 150 0.73 12.13 17.30
CA ALA A 150 1.73 12.89 16.56
C ALA A 150 1.54 12.74 15.03
N ALA A 151 1.33 11.52 14.55
CA ALA A 151 1.12 11.26 13.11
C ALA A 151 -0.17 11.91 12.56
N VAL A 152 -1.28 11.81 13.28
CA VAL A 152 -2.57 12.42 12.89
C VAL A 152 -2.49 13.95 12.96
N THR A 153 -1.84 14.51 13.97
CA THR A 153 -1.62 15.96 14.09
C THR A 153 -0.77 16.48 12.93
N SER A 154 0.35 15.80 12.64
CA SER A 154 1.21 16.12 11.49
C SER A 154 0.43 16.09 10.17
N PHE A 155 -0.46 15.11 9.98
CA PHE A 155 -1.33 15.08 8.80
C PHE A 155 -2.25 16.30 8.71
N ILE A 156 -2.92 16.66 9.81
CA ILE A 156 -3.85 17.81 9.87
C ILE A 156 -3.13 19.13 9.58
N GLU A 157 -1.89 19.28 10.08
CA GLU A 157 -1.10 20.49 9.91
C GLU A 157 -0.44 20.58 8.54
N CYS A 158 0.02 19.47 7.97
CA CYS A 158 0.87 19.49 6.77
C CYS A 158 0.18 19.05 5.49
N PHE A 159 -0.84 18.20 5.56
CA PHE A 159 -1.63 17.81 4.40
C PHE A 159 -2.73 18.85 4.16
N PRO A 160 -3.01 19.26 2.91
CA PRO A 160 -4.02 20.28 2.64
C PRO A 160 -5.40 19.81 3.10
N PRO A 161 -6.22 20.70 3.69
CA PRO A 161 -7.58 20.35 4.10
C PRO A 161 -8.37 19.76 2.92
N ILE A 162 -8.84 18.51 3.08
CA ILE A 162 -9.51 17.80 2.00
C ILE A 162 -10.87 18.43 1.74
N LYS A 163 -11.03 18.98 0.52
CA LYS A 163 -12.29 19.62 0.13
C LYS A 163 -13.28 18.58 -0.40
N PRO A 164 -14.59 18.63 -0.05
CA PRO A 164 -15.58 17.65 -0.52
C PRO A 164 -15.66 17.51 -2.05
N GLN A 165 -15.42 18.60 -2.78
CA GLN A 165 -15.39 18.61 -4.25
C GLN A 165 -14.28 17.74 -4.85
N TRP A 166 -13.24 17.38 -4.08
CA TRP A 166 -12.20 16.45 -4.50
C TRP A 166 -12.65 14.99 -4.46
N ARG A 167 -13.89 14.70 -4.02
CA ARG A 167 -14.48 13.35 -3.98
C ARG A 167 -13.57 12.32 -3.25
N PRO A 168 -13.16 12.59 -2.00
CA PRO A 168 -12.27 11.70 -1.28
C PRO A 168 -12.91 10.32 -1.05
N MET A 169 -12.16 9.27 -1.34
CA MET A 169 -12.49 7.89 -0.97
C MET A 169 -11.36 7.35 -0.10
N VAL A 170 -11.68 6.93 1.11
CA VAL A 170 -10.74 6.32 2.06
C VAL A 170 -10.89 4.82 2.07
N GLU A 171 -9.80 4.10 2.34
CA GLU A 171 -9.78 2.63 2.40
C GLU A 171 -10.38 2.00 1.12
N TYR A 172 -10.14 2.65 -0.02
CA TYR A 172 -10.77 2.31 -1.28
C TYR A 172 -10.23 0.97 -1.78
N SER A 173 -11.12 -0.02 -1.88
CA SER A 173 -10.77 -1.35 -2.36
C SER A 173 -11.15 -1.52 -3.84
N ALA A 174 -10.22 -2.04 -4.62
CA ALA A 174 -10.41 -2.39 -6.02
C ALA A 174 -9.93 -3.82 -6.26
N SER A 175 -10.63 -4.53 -7.14
CA SER A 175 -10.24 -5.86 -7.58
C SER A 175 -10.43 -6.02 -9.08
N TYR A 176 -9.61 -6.87 -9.66
CA TYR A 176 -9.71 -7.30 -11.05
C TYR A 176 -9.41 -8.80 -11.11
N SER A 177 -10.17 -9.53 -11.91
CA SER A 177 -10.04 -10.97 -12.02
C SER A 177 -9.90 -11.42 -13.47
N LEU A 178 -9.16 -12.51 -13.65
CA LEU A 178 -8.98 -13.19 -14.93
C LEU A 178 -9.48 -14.63 -14.82
N PHE A 179 -9.69 -15.25 -15.99
CA PHE A 179 -9.97 -16.69 -16.14
C PHE A 179 -11.09 -17.17 -15.21
N ASN A 180 -12.27 -16.52 -15.30
CA ASN A 180 -13.45 -16.83 -14.48
C ASN A 180 -13.18 -16.81 -12.96
N ASN A 181 -12.54 -15.73 -12.48
CA ASN A 181 -12.20 -15.53 -11.07
C ASN A 181 -11.14 -16.49 -10.49
N SER A 182 -10.44 -17.27 -11.31
CA SER A 182 -9.38 -18.15 -10.82
C SER A 182 -8.07 -17.43 -10.50
N VAL A 183 -7.85 -16.24 -11.06
CA VAL A 183 -6.74 -15.34 -10.68
C VAL A 183 -7.32 -13.98 -10.30
N VAL A 184 -7.07 -13.54 -9.07
CA VAL A 184 -7.69 -12.32 -8.51
C VAL A 184 -6.62 -11.37 -7.99
N PHE A 185 -6.60 -10.16 -8.53
CA PHE A 185 -5.79 -9.05 -8.06
C PHE A 185 -6.63 -8.16 -7.15
N SER A 186 -6.07 -7.77 -6.01
CA SER A 186 -6.74 -6.87 -5.07
C SER A 186 -5.80 -5.76 -4.60
N SER A 187 -6.32 -4.55 -4.57
CA SER A 187 -5.67 -3.36 -4.02
C SER A 187 -6.55 -2.70 -2.98
N ARG A 188 -5.92 -2.08 -1.99
CA ARG A 188 -6.58 -1.25 -0.98
C ARG A 188 -5.76 0.02 -0.82
N MET A 189 -6.30 1.13 -1.30
CA MET A 189 -5.66 2.44 -1.31
C MET A 189 -6.12 3.25 -0.10
N ASP A 190 -5.19 3.88 0.62
CA ASP A 190 -5.50 4.65 1.83
C ASP A 190 -6.38 5.85 1.52
N LEU A 191 -6.03 6.61 0.48
CA LEU A 191 -6.78 7.78 0.03
C LEU A 191 -6.79 7.86 -1.51
N VAL A 192 -7.98 8.09 -2.07
CA VAL A 192 -8.16 8.38 -3.50
C VAL A 192 -8.89 9.70 -3.63
N LEU A 193 -8.34 10.59 -4.45
CA LEU A 193 -8.93 11.89 -4.79
C LEU A 193 -9.28 11.94 -6.27
N GLY A 194 -10.29 12.72 -6.64
CA GLY A 194 -10.65 12.99 -8.03
C GLY A 194 -11.74 12.08 -8.60
N GLY A 195 -12.24 12.49 -9.78
CA GLY A 195 -13.25 11.74 -10.53
C GLY A 195 -12.62 10.65 -11.43
N PRO A 196 -13.46 9.81 -12.07
CA PRO A 196 -13.00 8.83 -13.06
C PRO A 196 -12.06 9.44 -14.09
N GLY A 197 -10.98 8.71 -14.41
CA GLY A 197 -9.97 9.16 -15.36
C GLY A 197 -9.11 10.32 -14.88
N LYS A 198 -9.32 10.88 -13.68
CA LYS A 198 -8.47 11.96 -13.11
C LYS A 198 -8.07 11.65 -11.68
N LYS A 199 -8.16 10.38 -11.28
CA LYS A 199 -7.91 9.96 -9.90
C LYS A 199 -6.45 10.15 -9.53
N VAL A 200 -6.19 10.54 -8.29
CA VAL A 200 -4.89 10.44 -7.65
C VAL A 200 -4.98 9.35 -6.59
N LEU A 201 -4.07 8.39 -6.63
CA LEU A 201 -3.98 7.35 -5.60
C LEU A 201 -2.89 7.73 -4.61
N ILE A 202 -3.24 7.81 -3.32
CA ILE A 202 -2.33 8.25 -2.26
C ILE A 202 -2.19 7.13 -1.22
N ASP A 203 -0.96 6.73 -0.94
CA ASP A 203 -0.59 5.76 0.10
C ASP A 203 0.09 6.54 1.24
N LEU A 204 -0.44 6.43 2.46
CA LEU A 204 0.04 7.16 3.62
C LEU A 204 1.05 6.30 4.38
N LYS A 205 2.20 6.88 4.74
CA LYS A 205 3.29 6.18 5.41
C LYS A 205 3.64 6.84 6.73
N THR A 206 3.60 6.05 7.80
CA THR A 206 4.05 6.48 9.14
C THR A 206 5.58 6.56 9.27
N GLY A 207 6.35 6.11 8.27
CA GLY A 207 7.81 6.13 8.30
C GLY A 207 8.44 6.61 6.99
N ARG A 208 9.74 6.34 6.85
CA ARG A 208 10.53 6.74 5.68
C ARG A 208 9.99 6.11 4.39
N LEU A 209 9.96 6.91 3.33
CA LEU A 209 9.59 6.43 1.99
C LEU A 209 10.69 5.54 1.40
N THR A 210 10.28 4.47 0.73
CA THR A 210 11.18 3.51 0.08
C THR A 210 10.71 3.28 -1.35
N ALA A 211 11.61 2.79 -2.22
CA ALA A 211 11.27 2.45 -3.60
C ALA A 211 10.11 1.43 -3.70
N THR A 212 9.99 0.53 -2.73
CA THR A 212 8.89 -0.43 -2.66
C THR A 212 7.53 0.24 -2.56
N HIS A 213 7.41 1.39 -1.89
CA HIS A 213 6.15 2.14 -1.81
C HIS A 213 5.69 2.65 -3.17
N ARG A 214 6.65 3.06 -4.02
CA ARG A 214 6.35 3.45 -5.40
C ARG A 214 5.87 2.26 -6.23
N ASP A 215 6.56 1.13 -6.13
CA ASP A 215 6.16 -0.10 -6.82
C ASP A 215 4.79 -0.64 -6.37
N ASP A 216 4.45 -0.49 -5.08
CA ASP A 216 3.14 -0.82 -4.53
C ASP A 216 2.03 0.02 -5.18
N LEU A 217 2.25 1.34 -5.29
CA LEU A 217 1.31 2.25 -5.94
C LEU A 217 1.17 1.97 -7.44
N ARG A 218 2.24 1.58 -8.13
CA ARG A 218 2.18 1.16 -9.55
C ARG A 218 1.29 -0.08 -9.73
N PHE A 219 1.36 -1.04 -8.80
CA PHE A 219 0.44 -2.18 -8.79
C PHE A 219 -1.01 -1.73 -8.57
N TYR A 220 -1.26 -0.80 -7.64
CA TYR A 220 -2.58 -0.22 -7.41
C TYR A 220 -3.12 0.52 -8.64
N ALA A 221 -2.26 1.26 -9.35
CA ALA A 221 -2.59 1.94 -10.59
C ALA A 221 -3.06 0.95 -11.66
N LEU A 222 -2.35 -0.17 -11.82
CA LEU A 222 -2.72 -1.23 -12.76
C LEU A 222 -4.10 -1.82 -12.42
N VAL A 223 -4.33 -2.21 -11.16
CA VAL A 223 -5.62 -2.80 -10.73
C VAL A 223 -6.76 -1.81 -10.94
N GLU A 224 -6.59 -0.54 -10.57
CA GLU A 224 -7.62 0.48 -10.77
C GLU A 224 -7.89 0.77 -12.25
N THR A 225 -6.84 0.77 -13.08
CA THR A 225 -6.96 0.94 -14.54
C THR A 225 -7.81 -0.17 -15.15
N LEU A 226 -7.51 -1.44 -14.81
CA LEU A 226 -8.22 -2.61 -15.34
C LEU A 226 -9.67 -2.66 -14.86
N ARG A 227 -9.91 -2.38 -13.57
CA ARG A 227 -11.25 -2.38 -12.97
C ARG A 227 -12.15 -1.28 -13.53
N SER A 228 -11.62 -0.07 -13.68
CA SER A 228 -12.43 1.11 -14.06
C SER A 228 -12.42 1.42 -15.56
N ARG A 229 -11.56 0.74 -16.33
CA ARG A 229 -11.26 1.05 -17.73
C ARG A 229 -10.75 2.47 -17.94
N GLN A 230 -10.20 3.09 -16.89
CA GLN A 230 -9.63 4.43 -16.89
C GLN A 230 -8.41 4.47 -15.97
N ALA A 231 -7.27 4.91 -16.47
CA ALA A 231 -6.10 5.05 -15.63
C ALA A 231 -6.29 6.17 -14.59
N PRO A 232 -5.80 6.02 -13.33
CA PRO A 232 -5.55 7.17 -12.49
C PRO A 232 -4.55 8.10 -13.18
N ARG A 233 -4.55 9.38 -12.83
CA ARG A 233 -3.63 10.40 -13.35
C ARG A 233 -2.25 10.30 -12.70
N GLN A 234 -2.23 10.13 -11.38
CA GLN A 234 -1.01 10.29 -10.59
C GLN A 234 -1.06 9.42 -9.33
N LEU A 235 0.11 9.10 -8.82
CA LEU A 235 0.35 8.32 -7.61
C LEU A 235 1.08 9.21 -6.60
N GLY A 236 0.83 9.03 -5.31
CA GLY A 236 1.48 9.77 -4.25
C GLY A 236 1.78 8.92 -3.03
N SER A 237 3.05 8.73 -2.70
CA SER A 237 3.44 8.22 -1.38
C SER A 237 3.64 9.39 -0.43
N TYR A 238 2.77 9.55 0.56
CA TYR A 238 2.86 10.67 1.52
C TYR A 238 3.39 10.18 2.87
N SER A 239 4.50 10.75 3.33
CA SER A 239 5.08 10.46 4.63
C SER A 239 4.48 11.36 5.71
N LEU A 240 3.86 10.75 6.72
CA LEU A 240 3.33 11.44 7.91
C LEU A 240 4.45 11.95 8.83
N ASP A 241 5.63 11.32 8.77
CA ASP A 241 6.81 11.70 9.56
C ASP A 241 7.53 12.90 8.96
N SER A 242 7.85 12.85 7.66
CA SER A 242 8.59 13.93 6.99
C SER A 242 7.72 15.02 6.37
N ALA A 243 6.40 14.85 6.36
CA ALA A 243 5.45 15.75 5.68
C ALA A 243 5.81 15.98 4.20
N ARG A 244 6.25 14.92 3.52
CA ARG A 244 6.66 14.94 2.11
C ARG A 244 5.83 13.98 1.27
N LEU A 245 5.51 14.45 0.07
CA LEU A 245 4.94 13.66 -1.01
C LEU A 245 6.07 13.21 -1.94
N ASP A 246 6.04 11.93 -2.33
CA ASP A 246 6.75 11.40 -3.49
C ASP A 246 5.72 11.03 -4.54
N GLU A 247 5.59 11.86 -5.58
CA GLU A 247 4.63 11.71 -6.66
C GLU A 247 5.19 11.02 -7.90
N GLU A 248 4.31 10.34 -8.63
CA GLU A 248 4.64 9.74 -9.92
C GLU A 248 3.42 9.82 -10.86
N ASP A 249 3.61 10.39 -12.05
CA ASP A 249 2.57 10.46 -13.07
C ASP A 249 2.32 9.09 -13.71
N VAL A 250 1.04 8.76 -13.92
CA VAL A 250 0.63 7.50 -14.54
C VAL A 250 0.66 7.66 -16.05
N THR A 251 1.77 7.19 -16.63
CA THR A 251 1.98 7.14 -18.08
C THR A 251 1.70 5.75 -18.63
N GLU A 252 1.58 5.63 -19.95
CA GLU A 252 1.57 4.31 -20.61
C GLU A 252 2.81 3.48 -20.21
N GLY A 253 4.00 4.08 -20.23
CA GLY A 253 5.23 3.39 -19.86
C GLY A 253 5.21 2.87 -18.41
N LEU A 254 4.62 3.61 -17.48
CA LEU A 254 4.42 3.16 -16.11
C LEU A 254 3.50 1.95 -16.05
N LEU A 255 2.35 1.99 -16.72
CA LEU A 255 1.41 0.85 -16.74
C LEU A 255 2.03 -0.38 -17.42
N GLN A 256 2.79 -0.19 -18.51
CA GLN A 256 3.53 -1.25 -19.16
C GLN A 256 4.60 -1.88 -18.24
N ALA A 257 5.26 -1.09 -17.39
CA ALA A 257 6.18 -1.61 -16.39
C ALA A 257 5.43 -2.36 -15.27
N ALA A 258 4.32 -1.80 -14.79
CA ALA A 258 3.49 -2.39 -13.75
C ALA A 258 2.92 -3.76 -14.19
N VAL A 259 2.43 -3.87 -15.43
CA VAL A 259 1.89 -5.13 -15.96
C VAL A 259 2.97 -6.21 -16.10
N ARG A 260 4.17 -5.86 -16.61
CA ARG A 260 5.29 -6.81 -16.70
C ARG A 260 5.71 -7.32 -15.32
N ARG A 261 5.88 -6.41 -14.34
CA ARG A 261 6.25 -6.77 -12.96
C ARG A 261 5.18 -7.64 -12.29
N THR A 262 3.90 -7.30 -12.49
CA THR A 262 2.77 -8.03 -11.93
C THR A 262 2.64 -9.42 -12.55
N ALA A 263 2.75 -9.54 -13.88
CA ALA A 263 2.67 -10.81 -14.57
C ALA A 263 3.82 -11.74 -14.15
N ALA A 264 5.06 -11.25 -14.19
CA ALA A 264 6.24 -12.02 -13.77
C ALA A 264 6.12 -12.52 -12.32
N GLY A 265 5.72 -11.63 -11.39
CA GLY A 265 5.51 -12.01 -9.99
C GLY A 265 4.38 -13.03 -9.82
N THR A 266 3.29 -12.87 -10.57
CA THR A 266 2.13 -13.78 -10.49
C THR A 266 2.45 -15.18 -10.98
N LEU A 267 3.24 -15.31 -12.06
CA LEU A 267 3.73 -16.61 -12.53
C LEU A 267 4.61 -17.29 -11.48
N LEU A 268 5.58 -16.56 -10.88
CA LEU A 268 6.40 -17.10 -9.80
C LEU A 268 5.55 -17.55 -8.59
N ILE A 269 4.57 -16.73 -8.19
CA ILE A 269 3.67 -17.07 -7.09
C ILE A 269 2.85 -18.33 -7.41
N ALA A 270 2.39 -18.48 -8.65
CA ALA A 270 1.64 -19.65 -9.10
C ALA A 270 2.50 -20.92 -9.04
N GLU A 271 3.71 -20.89 -9.60
CA GLU A 271 4.64 -22.02 -9.59
C GLU A 271 4.99 -22.46 -8.16
N LEU A 272 5.21 -21.50 -7.26
CA LEU A 272 5.46 -21.78 -5.84
C LEU A 272 4.23 -22.37 -5.15
N ALA A 273 3.03 -21.84 -5.41
CA ALA A 273 1.79 -22.35 -4.83
C ALA A 273 1.48 -23.79 -5.29
N LEU A 274 1.78 -24.11 -6.54
CA LEU A 274 1.62 -25.44 -7.14
C LEU A 274 2.78 -26.39 -6.82
N LYS A 275 3.82 -25.92 -6.11
CA LYS A 275 5.04 -26.67 -5.80
C LYS A 275 5.78 -27.16 -7.05
N GLU A 276 5.66 -26.44 -8.16
CA GLU A 276 6.36 -26.68 -9.43
C GLU A 276 7.78 -26.07 -9.42
N ARG A 277 8.08 -25.21 -8.44
CA ARG A 277 9.34 -24.47 -8.31
C ARG A 277 9.95 -24.59 -6.92
N THR A 278 11.26 -24.81 -6.86
CA THR A 278 12.04 -24.66 -5.64
C THR A 278 12.28 -23.16 -5.37
N PRO A 279 11.93 -22.63 -4.17
CA PRO A 279 12.05 -21.21 -3.89
C PRO A 279 13.51 -20.72 -3.94
N GLU A 280 13.77 -19.70 -4.74
CA GLU A 280 15.06 -19.03 -4.81
C GLU A 280 15.34 -18.16 -3.56
N LEU A 281 16.59 -18.19 -3.10
CA LEU A 281 17.10 -17.32 -2.04
C LEU A 281 17.75 -16.08 -2.62
N ARG A 282 17.35 -14.90 -2.14
CA ARG A 282 17.96 -13.62 -2.50
C ARG A 282 18.15 -12.75 -1.26
N ALA A 283 19.34 -12.16 -1.16
CA ALA A 283 19.69 -11.18 -0.15
C ALA A 283 18.96 -9.85 -0.39
N GLY A 284 18.58 -9.16 0.68
CA GLY A 284 17.94 -7.84 0.60
C GLY A 284 17.39 -7.38 1.94
N ALA A 285 16.75 -6.20 1.96
CA ALA A 285 16.26 -5.58 3.19
C ALA A 285 15.36 -6.51 4.03
N GLN A 286 14.59 -7.40 3.36
CA GLN A 286 13.76 -8.43 3.98
C GLN A 286 14.50 -9.34 4.97
N CYS A 287 15.82 -9.51 4.81
CA CYS A 287 16.63 -10.34 5.70
C CYS A 287 16.60 -9.83 7.15
N ARG A 288 16.38 -8.54 7.40
CA ARG A 288 16.30 -7.95 8.75
C ARG A 288 15.11 -8.46 9.57
N TRP A 289 14.06 -8.95 8.91
CA TRP A 289 12.83 -9.42 9.55
C TRP A 289 12.36 -10.76 8.97
N CYS A 290 13.27 -11.52 8.36
CA CYS A 290 12.99 -12.85 7.86
C CYS A 290 12.81 -13.82 9.04
N PRO A 291 11.79 -14.70 9.05
CA PRO A 291 11.60 -15.68 10.14
C PRO A 291 12.77 -16.65 10.37
N ILE A 292 13.63 -16.80 9.38
CA ILE A 292 14.83 -17.67 9.42
C ILE A 292 16.13 -16.87 9.27
N ASN A 293 16.13 -15.60 9.70
CA ASN A 293 17.28 -14.70 9.59
C ASN A 293 18.53 -15.20 10.33
N GLU A 294 18.37 -16.05 11.36
CA GLU A 294 19.47 -16.67 12.11
C GLU A 294 19.98 -17.99 11.50
N GLU A 295 19.27 -18.56 10.53
CA GLU A 295 19.59 -19.88 9.94
C GLU A 295 19.94 -19.81 8.45
N CYS A 296 19.54 -18.73 7.77
CA CYS A 296 19.76 -18.56 6.33
C CYS A 296 21.12 -17.93 6.05
N GLU A 297 22.08 -18.71 5.56
CA GLU A 297 23.44 -18.25 5.21
C GLU A 297 23.46 -16.99 4.33
N THR A 298 22.59 -16.94 3.30
CA THR A 298 22.45 -15.77 2.41
C THR A 298 22.02 -14.52 3.18
N GLY A 299 21.08 -14.68 4.12
CA GLY A 299 20.60 -13.57 4.96
C GLY A 299 21.64 -13.12 5.97
N ILE A 300 22.29 -14.07 6.65
CA ILE A 300 23.35 -13.80 7.65
C ILE A 300 24.48 -13.01 7.00
N LYS A 301 24.96 -13.45 5.82
CA LYS A 301 26.02 -12.74 5.08
C LYS A 301 25.62 -11.30 4.75
N TYR A 302 24.39 -11.10 4.27
CA TYR A 302 23.87 -9.76 3.99
C TYR A 302 23.78 -8.88 5.25
N LEU A 303 23.33 -9.43 6.37
CA LEU A 303 23.20 -8.69 7.63
C LEU A 303 24.56 -8.28 8.20
N ARG A 304 25.58 -9.13 8.11
CA ARG A 304 26.95 -8.77 8.48
C ARG A 304 27.49 -7.62 7.63
N GLN A 305 27.33 -7.72 6.32
CA GLN A 305 27.80 -6.69 5.38
C GLN A 305 27.19 -5.31 5.67
N ILE A 306 25.87 -5.24 5.88
CA ILE A 306 25.20 -3.96 6.15
C ILE A 306 25.44 -3.42 7.57
N ASN A 307 25.94 -4.26 8.49
CA ASN A 307 26.37 -3.85 9.82
C ASN A 307 27.85 -3.43 9.88
N GLY A 308 28.60 -3.61 8.78
CA GLY A 308 30.03 -3.34 8.74
C GLY A 308 30.86 -4.37 9.50
N GLU A 309 30.37 -5.61 9.60
CA GLU A 309 31.03 -6.75 10.24
C GLU A 309 31.79 -7.63 9.23
N ASP A 310 32.21 -7.06 8.09
CA ASP A 310 33.04 -7.82 7.15
C ASP A 310 34.42 -8.04 7.76
N GLU A 311 34.85 -9.31 7.77
CA GLU A 311 36.16 -9.75 8.22
C GLU A 311 37.26 -9.02 7.42
N ASP A 312 38.16 -8.36 8.14
CA ASP A 312 39.48 -7.98 7.63
C ASP A 312 40.19 -9.28 7.15
N ASP A 313 40.17 -9.53 5.83
CA ASP A 313 41.10 -10.45 5.15
C ASP A 313 42.39 -9.71 4.77
#